data_AF-R1DIR6-F1
#
_entry.id   AF-R1DIR6-F1
#
_cell.length_a   1.000
_cell.length_b   1.000
_cell.length_c   1.000
_cell.angle_alpha   90.00
_cell.angle_beta   90.00
_cell.angle_gamma   90.00
#
_symmetry.space_group_name_H-M   'P 1'
#
loop_
_entity.id
_entity.type
_entity.pdbx_description
1 polymer ?
#
loop_
_entity_poly.entity_id
_entity_poly.type
_entity_poly.pdbx_seq_one_letter_code
_entity_poly.pdbx_strand_id
1 'polypeptide(L)'
;MTSTSSESPVRAGGLDVYTPGLIQVWYSDYTLNALKAAIIEAAPAKVACLSCPSLYFHDEAARWRDTFGLVNFEFDRRWESDPGFVFYDCYRPTEIAEQLHGQFDFIVADPPAINNRTLECYAATIKLLAARGAKIIFSTLENFDPTMQDLLGLSPQRFRPDLPGFALDGRWCFYTSFACRSLSQPNPVADAKREAAKLEEEDQEGYAELAAGFHQSQHEI
;
A
#
# COMPACT_ATOMS: atom_id res chain seq x y z
N MET A 1 -30.95 -31.40 -9.23
CA MET A 1 -30.51 -30.01 -9.01
C MET A 1 -29.16 -30.06 -8.31
N THR A 2 -28.08 -30.08 -9.07
CA THR A 2 -26.72 -30.05 -8.54
C THR A 2 -26.36 -28.60 -8.28
N SER A 3 -26.24 -28.24 -7.01
CA SER A 3 -25.71 -26.98 -6.53
C SER A 3 -24.24 -26.89 -6.93
N THR A 4 -23.91 -26.14 -7.97
CA THR A 4 -22.55 -25.72 -8.26
C THR A 4 -22.19 -24.61 -7.27
N SER A 5 -21.45 -24.98 -6.23
CA SER A 5 -20.71 -24.02 -5.41
C SER A 5 -19.74 -23.27 -6.31
N SER A 6 -20.00 -21.98 -6.55
CA SER A 6 -19.08 -21.10 -7.26
C SER A 6 -17.88 -20.83 -6.37
N GLU A 7 -16.83 -21.66 -6.47
CA GLU A 7 -15.52 -21.26 -5.97
C GLU A 7 -15.12 -19.98 -6.71
N SER A 8 -14.87 -18.91 -5.97
CA SER A 8 -14.32 -17.70 -6.55
C SER A 8 -12.94 -18.05 -7.10
N PRO A 9 -12.61 -17.64 -8.34
CA PRO A 9 -11.34 -18.01 -8.96
C PRO A 9 -10.18 -17.48 -8.11
N VAL A 10 -9.19 -18.35 -7.86
CA VAL A 10 -7.98 -17.97 -7.13
C VAL A 10 -7.25 -16.86 -7.90
N ARG A 11 -6.96 -15.75 -7.22
CA ARG A 11 -6.22 -14.62 -7.77
C ARG A 11 -4.83 -15.08 -8.20
N ALA A 12 -4.38 -14.54 -9.34
CA ALA A 12 -3.08 -14.86 -9.92
C ALA A 12 -1.95 -14.68 -8.90
N GLY A 13 -0.93 -15.54 -8.98
CA GLY A 13 0.18 -15.54 -8.02
C GLY A 13 -0.18 -16.14 -6.66
N GLY A 14 -1.35 -16.76 -6.46
CA GLY A 14 -1.69 -17.37 -5.16
C GLY A 14 -1.89 -16.33 -4.06
N LEU A 15 -2.42 -15.16 -4.41
CA LEU A 15 -2.66 -14.06 -3.46
C LEU A 15 -3.73 -14.44 -2.41
N ASP A 16 -4.61 -15.38 -2.70
CA ASP A 16 -5.62 -15.85 -1.73
C ASP A 16 -5.06 -16.86 -0.71
N VAL A 17 -3.80 -17.27 -0.85
CA VAL A 17 -3.16 -18.13 0.15
C VAL A 17 -2.92 -17.32 1.42
N TYR A 18 -3.31 -17.85 2.57
CA TYR A 18 -3.01 -17.23 3.86
C TYR A 18 -1.65 -17.71 4.38
N THR A 19 -0.79 -16.77 4.75
CA THR A 19 0.48 -17.07 5.43
C THR A 19 0.37 -16.66 6.89
N PRO A 20 0.36 -17.62 7.85
CA PRO A 20 0.21 -17.31 9.27
C PRO A 20 1.22 -16.29 9.78
N GLY A 21 0.72 -15.26 10.48
CA GLY A 21 1.55 -14.22 11.10
C GLY A 21 1.95 -13.08 10.16
N LEU A 22 1.53 -13.11 8.88
CA LEU A 22 1.70 -11.99 7.96
C LEU A 22 0.35 -11.32 7.71
N ILE A 23 0.35 -9.98 7.77
CA ILE A 23 -0.80 -9.16 7.40
C ILE A 23 -0.60 -8.79 5.93
N GLN A 24 -1.33 -9.45 5.04
CA GLN A 24 -1.39 -9.11 3.63
C GLN A 24 -2.73 -8.45 3.33
N VAL A 25 -2.68 -7.28 2.70
CA VAL A 25 -3.86 -6.56 2.25
C VAL A 25 -3.80 -6.46 0.73
N TRP A 26 -4.97 -6.54 0.09
CA TRP A 26 -5.05 -6.56 -1.36
C TRP A 26 -5.82 -5.36 -1.88
N TYR A 27 -5.18 -4.60 -2.76
CA TYR A 27 -5.88 -3.56 -3.51
C TYR A 27 -6.98 -4.14 -4.42
N SER A 28 -8.02 -3.34 -4.63
CA SER A 28 -8.99 -3.60 -5.69
C SER A 28 -8.38 -3.38 -7.08
N ASP A 29 -8.98 -4.00 -8.10
CA ASP A 29 -8.50 -3.87 -9.48
C ASP A 29 -8.52 -2.42 -9.97
N TYR A 30 -9.47 -1.61 -9.50
CA TYR A 30 -9.52 -0.18 -9.82
C TYR A 30 -8.26 0.56 -9.31
N THR A 31 -7.85 0.27 -8.08
CA THR A 31 -6.63 0.82 -7.48
C THR A 31 -5.38 0.31 -8.20
N LEU A 32 -5.32 -0.99 -8.51
CA LEU A 32 -4.19 -1.59 -9.22
C LEU A 32 -4.05 -1.01 -10.63
N ASN A 33 -5.15 -0.75 -11.33
CA ASN A 33 -5.15 -0.11 -12.63
C ASN A 33 -4.68 1.36 -12.57
N ALA A 34 -5.00 2.10 -11.49
CA ALA A 34 -4.49 3.46 -11.29
C ALA A 34 -2.96 3.48 -11.04
N LEU A 35 -2.45 2.53 -10.25
CA LEU A 35 -1.00 2.33 -10.04
C LEU A 35 -0.29 1.96 -11.35
N LYS A 36 -0.86 1.04 -12.12
CA LYS A 36 -0.33 0.67 -13.45
C LYS A 36 -0.31 1.87 -14.40
N ALA A 37 -1.37 2.66 -14.43
CA ALA A 37 -1.41 3.88 -15.24
C ALA A 37 -0.34 4.89 -14.82
N ALA A 38 -0.06 5.02 -13.51
CA ALA A 38 1.01 5.89 -13.00
C ALA A 38 2.39 5.42 -13.46
N ILE A 39 2.65 4.11 -13.45
CA ILE A 39 3.90 3.52 -13.95
C ILE A 39 4.03 3.75 -15.46
N ILE A 40 2.98 3.51 -16.24
CA ILE A 40 2.98 3.73 -17.69
C ILE A 40 3.24 5.21 -18.02
N GLU A 41 2.58 6.14 -17.32
CA GLU A 41 2.78 7.60 -17.49
C GLU A 41 4.23 8.00 -17.17
N ALA A 42 4.84 7.35 -16.17
CA ALA A 42 6.21 7.61 -15.78
C ALA A 42 7.26 7.03 -16.73
N ALA A 43 6.89 6.01 -17.50
CA ALA A 43 7.76 5.25 -18.42
C ALA A 43 9.14 4.87 -17.83
N PRO A 44 9.18 4.22 -16.65
CA PRO A 44 10.43 3.84 -16.00
C PRO A 44 11.11 2.66 -16.72
N ALA A 45 12.41 2.51 -16.48
CA ALA A 45 13.16 1.33 -16.92
C ALA A 45 13.08 0.19 -15.89
N LYS A 46 13.04 0.50 -14.58
CA LYS A 46 13.05 -0.49 -13.48
C LYS A 46 12.11 -0.10 -12.34
N VAL A 47 11.13 -0.95 -12.07
CA VAL A 47 10.15 -0.78 -11.01
C VAL A 47 10.43 -1.74 -9.83
N ALA A 48 10.51 -1.20 -8.62
CA ALA A 48 10.51 -2.00 -7.39
C ALA A 48 9.13 -1.96 -6.72
N CYS A 49 8.58 -3.14 -6.38
CA CYS A 49 7.45 -3.30 -5.49
C CYS A 49 7.97 -3.73 -4.12
N LEU A 50 7.91 -2.86 -3.11
CA LEU A 50 8.27 -3.15 -1.73
C LEU A 50 7.01 -3.57 -0.96
N SER A 51 6.92 -4.84 -0.60
CA SER A 51 5.76 -5.42 0.10
C SER A 51 4.42 -5.17 -0.59
N CYS A 52 4.45 -5.04 -1.92
CA CYS A 52 3.25 -4.82 -2.74
C CYS A 52 3.02 -5.97 -3.74
N PRO A 53 2.88 -7.22 -3.26
CA PRO A 53 2.67 -8.37 -4.14
C PRO A 53 1.38 -8.27 -4.94
N SER A 54 0.38 -7.55 -4.42
CA SER A 54 -0.86 -7.26 -5.16
C SER A 54 -0.58 -6.60 -6.50
N LEU A 55 0.33 -5.61 -6.57
CA LEU A 55 0.68 -4.92 -7.80
C LEU A 55 1.56 -5.80 -8.69
N TYR A 56 2.54 -6.48 -8.08
CA TYR A 56 3.48 -7.31 -8.82
C TYR A 56 2.80 -8.46 -9.58
N PHE A 57 1.87 -9.15 -8.92
CA PHE A 57 1.17 -10.30 -9.48
C PHE A 57 -0.13 -9.94 -10.22
N HIS A 58 -0.55 -8.67 -10.20
CA HIS A 58 -1.73 -8.24 -10.95
C HIS A 58 -1.47 -8.27 -12.45
N ASP A 59 -2.29 -9.01 -13.21
CA ASP A 59 -2.36 -9.14 -14.67
C ASP A 59 -1.09 -8.86 -15.48
N GLU A 60 -0.66 -9.84 -16.29
CA GLU A 60 0.49 -9.68 -17.18
C GLU A 60 1.83 -9.45 -16.47
N ALA A 61 2.00 -9.95 -15.24
CA ALA A 61 3.23 -9.81 -14.45
C ALA A 61 4.52 -10.13 -15.25
N ALA A 62 4.52 -11.20 -16.05
CA ALA A 62 5.65 -11.55 -16.90
C ALA A 62 5.98 -10.45 -17.94
N ARG A 63 4.96 -9.91 -18.62
CA ARG A 63 5.13 -8.82 -19.57
C ARG A 63 5.64 -7.55 -18.87
N TRP A 64 5.15 -7.27 -17.67
CA TRP A 64 5.59 -6.10 -16.89
C TRP A 64 7.03 -6.24 -16.41
N ARG A 65 7.48 -7.45 -16.07
CA ARG A 65 8.90 -7.73 -15.83
C ARG A 65 9.74 -7.41 -17.05
N ASP A 66 9.31 -7.89 -18.23
CA ASP A 66 10.05 -7.67 -19.48
C ASP A 66 10.08 -6.18 -19.88
N THR A 67 8.98 -5.46 -19.63
CA THR A 67 8.82 -4.06 -20.05
C THR A 67 9.46 -3.06 -19.09
N PHE A 68 9.30 -3.29 -17.78
CA PHE A 68 9.64 -2.31 -16.73
C PHE A 68 10.64 -2.86 -15.70
N GLY A 69 11.31 -3.98 -15.98
CA GLY A 69 12.26 -4.58 -15.05
C GLY A 69 11.69 -4.80 -13.65
N LEU A 70 10.41 -5.19 -13.58
CA LEU A 70 9.62 -5.26 -12.35
C LEU A 70 10.20 -6.28 -11.36
N VAL A 71 10.41 -5.87 -10.10
CA VAL A 71 10.96 -6.71 -9.02
C VAL A 71 10.08 -6.64 -7.78
N ASN A 72 9.80 -7.79 -7.16
CA ASN A 72 9.04 -7.92 -5.92
C ASN A 72 9.98 -8.13 -4.73
N PHE A 73 10.01 -7.17 -3.81
CA PHE A 73 10.71 -7.28 -2.54
C PHE A 73 9.71 -7.69 -1.46
N GLU A 74 9.81 -8.93 -0.98
CA GLU A 74 8.76 -9.51 -0.14
C GLU A 74 9.33 -10.42 0.96
N PHE A 75 8.68 -10.42 2.12
CA PHE A 75 9.03 -11.26 3.25
C PHE A 75 8.44 -12.66 3.10
N ASP A 76 7.23 -12.77 2.55
CA ASP A 76 6.57 -14.05 2.31
C ASP A 76 7.31 -14.88 1.25
N ARG A 77 7.95 -15.97 1.69
CA ARG A 77 8.76 -16.86 0.86
C ARG A 77 7.95 -17.78 -0.05
N ARG A 78 6.61 -17.74 -0.02
CA ARG A 78 5.80 -18.56 -0.95
C ARG A 78 6.09 -18.28 -2.43
N TRP A 79 6.64 -17.11 -2.72
CA TRP A 79 7.04 -16.67 -4.06
C TRP A 79 8.54 -16.78 -4.32
N GLU A 80 9.32 -17.46 -3.47
CA GLU A 80 10.78 -17.53 -3.60
C GLU A 80 11.24 -18.19 -4.92
N SER A 81 10.36 -18.94 -5.58
CA SER A 81 10.62 -19.52 -6.90
C SER A 81 10.33 -18.58 -8.08
N ASP A 82 9.70 -17.42 -7.85
CA ASP A 82 9.42 -16.45 -8.90
C ASP A 82 10.71 -15.68 -9.29
N PRO A 83 11.02 -15.53 -10.58
CA PRO A 83 12.29 -14.96 -11.02
C PRO A 83 12.51 -13.48 -10.68
N GLY A 84 11.45 -12.72 -10.36
CA GLY A 84 11.58 -11.35 -9.90
C GLY A 84 11.40 -11.19 -8.39
N PHE A 85 11.38 -12.29 -7.63
CA PHE A 85 11.35 -12.26 -6.17
C PHE A 85 12.72 -11.90 -5.59
N VAL A 86 12.70 -11.02 -4.59
CA VAL A 86 13.81 -10.71 -3.71
C VAL A 86 13.30 -10.82 -2.28
N PHE A 87 13.93 -11.69 -1.48
CA PHE A 87 13.60 -11.75 -0.05
C PHE A 87 13.95 -10.42 0.62
N TYR A 88 12.98 -9.83 1.32
CA TYR A 88 13.11 -8.53 1.96
C TYR A 88 12.48 -8.56 3.35
N ASP A 89 13.30 -8.32 4.38
CA ASP A 89 12.85 -8.03 5.74
C ASP A 89 12.93 -6.52 5.98
N CYS A 90 11.76 -5.88 6.08
CA CYS A 90 11.70 -4.44 6.30
C CYS A 90 12.38 -3.98 7.59
N TYR A 91 12.53 -4.84 8.60
CA TYR A 91 13.23 -4.49 9.84
C TYR A 91 14.75 -4.63 9.73
N ARG A 92 15.25 -5.06 8.57
CA ARG A 92 16.67 -5.07 8.21
C ARG A 92 16.88 -4.29 6.91
N PRO A 93 16.55 -2.98 6.89
CA PRO A 93 16.38 -2.22 5.66
C PRO A 93 17.67 -2.02 4.85
N THR A 94 18.83 -2.26 5.47
CA THR A 94 20.16 -2.18 4.85
C THR A 94 20.72 -3.53 4.40
N GLU A 95 20.08 -4.65 4.75
CA GLU A 95 20.47 -6.00 4.31
C GLU A 95 19.94 -6.27 2.88
N ILE A 96 20.18 -5.33 1.98
CA ILE A 96 19.84 -5.42 0.56
C ILE A 96 21.13 -5.53 -0.23
N ALA A 97 21.17 -6.50 -1.13
CA ALA A 97 22.34 -6.78 -1.93
C ALA A 97 22.77 -5.56 -2.77
N GLU A 98 24.05 -5.22 -2.74
CA GLU A 98 24.60 -3.98 -3.31
C GLU A 98 24.30 -3.80 -4.81
N GLN A 99 24.18 -4.91 -5.55
CA GLN A 99 23.83 -4.87 -6.97
C GLN A 99 22.43 -4.29 -7.26
N LEU A 100 21.57 -4.20 -6.23
CA LEU A 100 20.23 -3.62 -6.33
C LEU A 100 20.23 -2.12 -5.97
N HIS A 101 21.33 -1.57 -5.46
CA HIS A 101 21.40 -0.18 -5.06
C HIS A 101 21.39 0.76 -6.27
N GLY A 102 20.62 1.84 -6.17
CA GLY A 102 20.51 2.86 -7.21
C GLY A 102 19.96 2.36 -8.55
N GLN A 103 19.27 1.21 -8.57
CA GLN A 103 18.81 0.56 -9.80
C GLN A 103 17.40 0.97 -10.23
N PHE A 104 16.57 1.46 -9.32
CA PHE A 104 15.13 1.60 -9.56
C PHE A 104 14.74 3.05 -9.74
N ASP A 105 14.22 3.41 -10.92
CA ASP A 105 13.72 4.75 -11.24
C ASP A 105 12.23 4.92 -10.92
N PHE A 106 11.55 3.85 -10.51
CA PHE A 106 10.22 3.90 -9.94
C PHE A 106 10.07 2.90 -8.78
N ILE A 107 9.49 3.33 -7.67
CA ILE A 107 9.31 2.48 -6.48
C ILE A 107 7.87 2.62 -5.98
N VAL A 108 7.21 1.49 -5.76
CA VAL A 108 5.92 1.40 -5.07
C VAL A 108 6.14 0.67 -3.76
N ALA A 109 5.80 1.31 -2.64
CA ALA A 109 5.95 0.75 -1.31
C ALA A 109 4.62 0.64 -0.58
N ASP A 110 4.33 -0.54 -0.04
CA ASP A 110 3.11 -0.84 0.73
C ASP A 110 3.46 -1.56 2.03
N PRO A 111 3.83 -0.82 3.09
CA PRO A 111 4.29 -1.41 4.32
C PRO A 111 3.19 -2.20 5.06
N PRO A 112 3.52 -3.33 5.71
CA PRO A 112 2.56 -4.17 6.42
C PRO A 112 2.10 -3.59 7.76
N ALA A 113 2.83 -2.59 8.28
CA ALA A 113 2.57 -2.00 9.58
C ALA A 113 2.64 -0.48 9.52
N ILE A 114 1.76 0.15 10.28
CA ILE A 114 1.57 1.60 10.28
C ILE A 114 2.16 2.18 11.57
N ASN A 115 3.47 2.38 11.59
CA ASN A 115 4.15 3.05 12.69
C ASN A 115 5.43 3.72 12.18
N ASN A 116 5.94 4.70 12.94
CA ASN A 116 7.11 5.48 12.54
C ASN A 116 8.34 4.60 12.24
N ARG A 117 8.59 3.57 13.07
CA ARG A 117 9.73 2.67 12.87
C ARG A 117 9.64 1.96 11.51
N THR A 118 8.47 1.44 11.15
CA THR A 118 8.27 0.81 9.85
C THR A 118 8.46 1.82 8.71
N LEU A 119 7.92 3.04 8.82
CA LEU A 119 8.09 4.08 7.80
C LEU A 119 9.56 4.48 7.61
N GLU A 120 10.31 4.65 8.70
CA GLU A 120 11.75 4.94 8.70
C GLU A 120 12.55 3.83 8.02
N CYS A 121 12.23 2.58 8.34
CA CYS A 121 12.83 1.41 7.70
C CYS A 121 12.61 1.40 6.18
N TYR A 122 11.37 1.58 5.72
CA TYR A 122 11.10 1.65 4.28
C TYR A 122 11.79 2.85 3.64
N ALA A 123 11.84 4.01 4.31
CA ALA A 123 12.55 5.17 3.79
C ALA A 123 14.06 4.88 3.61
N ALA A 124 14.68 4.16 4.53
CA ALA A 124 16.07 3.74 4.40
C ALA A 124 16.27 2.77 3.20
N THR A 125 15.39 1.78 3.05
CA THR A 125 15.42 0.86 1.90
C THR A 125 15.21 1.60 0.57
N ILE A 126 14.23 2.49 0.48
CA ILE A 126 13.95 3.29 -0.70
C ILE A 126 15.18 4.12 -1.10
N LYS A 127 15.86 4.75 -0.13
CA LYS A 127 17.07 5.55 -0.39
C LYS A 127 18.23 4.70 -0.94
N LEU A 128 18.34 3.44 -0.58
CA LEU A 128 19.34 2.53 -1.14
C LEU A 128 18.99 2.11 -2.56
N LEU A 129 17.73 1.77 -2.81
CA LEU A 129 17.25 1.24 -4.09
C LEU A 129 17.09 2.30 -5.18
N ALA A 130 16.69 3.52 -4.78
CA ALA A 130 16.32 4.59 -5.70
C ALA A 130 17.49 5.06 -6.57
N ALA A 131 17.30 4.97 -7.88
CA ALA A 131 18.12 5.69 -8.84
C ALA A 131 17.93 7.21 -8.66
N ARG A 132 18.87 7.99 -9.21
CA ARG A 132 18.77 9.46 -9.16
C ARG A 132 17.48 9.92 -9.84
N GLY A 133 16.65 10.66 -9.10
CA GLY A 133 15.38 11.18 -9.61
C GLY A 133 14.25 10.15 -9.65
N ALA A 134 14.39 9.03 -8.93
CA ALA A 134 13.35 8.01 -8.86
C ALA A 134 12.00 8.59 -8.39
N LYS A 135 10.94 8.09 -9.02
CA LYS A 135 9.55 8.38 -8.66
C LYS A 135 9.10 7.38 -7.61
N ILE A 136 8.44 7.86 -6.56
CA ILE A 136 8.03 7.04 -5.43
C ILE A 136 6.52 7.15 -5.28
N ILE A 137 5.85 6.01 -5.11
CA ILE A 137 4.50 5.90 -4.55
C ILE A 137 4.63 5.12 -3.25
N PHE A 138 4.01 5.63 -2.20
CA PHE A 138 4.04 5.03 -0.87
C PHE A 138 2.63 5.02 -0.27
N SER A 139 2.14 3.88 0.19
CA SER A 139 0.88 3.79 0.93
C SER A 139 1.09 3.79 2.43
N THR A 140 0.25 4.54 3.14
CA THR A 140 0.10 4.49 4.61
C THR A 140 -1.21 5.17 5.01
N LEU A 141 -1.42 5.50 6.29
CA LEU A 141 -2.60 6.25 6.74
C LEU A 141 -2.48 7.75 6.44
N GLU A 142 -3.64 8.41 6.29
CA GLU A 142 -3.72 9.86 5.99
C GLU A 142 -3.16 10.79 7.08
N ASN A 143 -2.87 10.29 8.29
CA ASN A 143 -2.30 11.09 9.38
C ASN A 143 -0.76 11.13 9.39
N PHE A 144 -0.08 10.54 8.40
CA PHE A 144 1.38 10.54 8.30
C PHE A 144 1.94 11.63 7.37
N ASP A 145 1.14 12.62 6.95
CA ASP A 145 1.59 13.68 6.04
C ASP A 145 2.95 14.31 6.42
N PRO A 146 3.18 14.78 7.67
CA PRO A 146 4.45 15.39 8.03
C PRO A 146 5.60 14.38 7.97
N THR A 147 5.38 13.16 8.45
CA THR A 147 6.37 12.08 8.46
C THR A 147 6.80 11.69 7.05
N MET A 148 5.86 11.57 6.11
CA MET A 148 6.17 11.21 4.72
C MET A 148 6.90 12.33 3.98
N GLN A 149 6.56 13.58 4.29
CA GLN A 149 7.28 14.75 3.78
C GLN A 149 8.72 14.81 4.33
N ASP A 150 8.91 14.56 5.62
CA ASP A 150 10.24 14.63 6.28
C ASP A 150 11.16 13.49 5.84
N LEU A 151 10.64 12.26 5.74
CA LEU A 151 11.45 11.08 5.44
C LEU A 151 11.90 11.02 3.98
N LEU A 152 10.98 11.37 3.06
CA LEU A 152 11.11 11.07 1.62
C LEU A 152 10.64 12.22 0.71
N GLY A 153 10.15 13.33 1.25
CA GLY A 153 9.66 14.45 0.45
C GLY A 153 8.37 14.15 -0.30
N LEU A 154 7.52 13.26 0.23
CA LEU A 154 6.30 12.82 -0.46
C LEU A 154 5.09 13.65 -0.03
N SER A 155 4.17 13.89 -0.97
CA SER A 155 2.91 14.60 -0.73
C SER A 155 1.70 13.68 -0.91
N PRO A 156 0.66 13.83 -0.07
CA PRO A 156 -0.55 13.03 -0.17
C PRO A 156 -1.26 13.29 -1.51
N GLN A 157 -1.80 12.23 -2.10
CA GLN A 157 -2.55 12.32 -3.36
C GLN A 157 -4.04 12.53 -3.11
N ARG A 158 -4.79 12.90 -4.16
CA ARG A 158 -6.25 12.96 -4.07
C ARG A 158 -6.88 11.58 -4.20
N PHE A 159 -6.27 10.72 -5.02
CA PHE A 159 -6.66 9.32 -5.11
C PHE A 159 -6.43 8.62 -3.77
N ARG A 160 -7.48 7.99 -3.24
CA ARG A 160 -7.41 7.09 -2.08
C ARG A 160 -7.46 5.64 -2.59
N PRO A 161 -6.56 4.75 -2.15
CA PRO A 161 -6.68 3.36 -2.53
C PRO A 161 -7.87 2.70 -1.85
N ASP A 162 -8.40 1.69 -2.52
CA ASP A 162 -9.49 0.86 -2.04
C ASP A 162 -8.92 -0.52 -1.67
N LEU A 163 -9.18 -0.96 -0.44
CA LEU A 163 -8.63 -2.17 0.19
C LEU A 163 -9.78 -3.09 0.67
N PRO A 164 -10.51 -3.76 -0.24
CA PRO A 164 -11.70 -4.51 0.13
C PRO A 164 -11.46 -5.55 1.24
N GLY A 165 -12.30 -5.49 2.27
CA GLY A 165 -12.25 -6.44 3.40
C GLY A 165 -11.22 -6.10 4.49
N PHE A 166 -10.49 -4.99 4.35
CA PHE A 166 -9.57 -4.54 5.39
C PHE A 166 -10.24 -3.60 6.39
N ALA A 167 -9.95 -3.77 7.68
CA ALA A 167 -10.64 -3.06 8.75
C ALA A 167 -10.38 -1.54 8.79
N LEU A 168 -9.28 -1.08 8.20
CA LEU A 168 -8.94 0.35 8.13
C LEU A 168 -9.14 0.93 6.72
N ASP A 169 -9.88 0.21 5.86
CA ASP A 169 -10.24 0.71 4.54
C ASP A 169 -10.98 2.06 4.63
N GLY A 170 -10.72 2.96 3.70
CA GLY A 170 -11.16 4.37 3.74
C GLY A 170 -10.22 5.34 4.45
N ARG A 171 -9.26 4.88 5.29
CA ARG A 171 -8.25 5.75 5.95
C ARG A 171 -6.87 5.73 5.30
N TRP A 172 -6.69 4.88 4.30
CA TRP A 172 -5.43 4.76 3.55
C TRP A 172 -5.24 5.91 2.57
N CYS A 173 -3.98 6.29 2.37
CA CYS A 173 -3.55 7.36 1.49
C CYS A 173 -2.35 6.89 0.66
N PHE A 174 -2.28 7.35 -0.60
CA PHE A 174 -1.04 7.30 -1.37
C PHE A 174 -0.29 8.63 -1.26
N TYR A 175 1.02 8.54 -1.09
CA TYR A 175 1.97 9.65 -1.09
C TYR A 175 2.91 9.51 -2.27
N THR A 176 3.25 10.61 -2.94
CA THR A 176 4.17 10.57 -4.09
C THR A 176 5.23 11.66 -4.08
N SER A 177 6.35 11.41 -4.75
CA SER A 177 7.42 12.40 -5.00
C SER A 177 7.24 13.17 -6.32
N PHE A 178 6.14 12.92 -7.04
CA PHE A 178 5.91 13.43 -8.40
C PHE A 178 4.41 13.63 -8.66
N ALA A 179 4.10 14.54 -9.57
CA ALA A 179 2.73 14.70 -10.06
C ALA A 179 2.36 13.55 -11.01
N CYS A 180 1.18 12.98 -10.82
CA CYS A 180 0.66 11.89 -11.65
C CYS A 180 -0.82 12.11 -11.93
N ARG A 181 -1.23 11.97 -13.20
CA ARG A 181 -2.62 12.22 -13.59
C ARG A 181 -3.55 11.17 -13.00
N SER A 182 -3.16 9.90 -13.02
CA SER A 182 -4.04 8.81 -12.54
C SER A 182 -4.33 8.92 -11.04
N LEU A 183 -3.41 9.48 -10.26
CA LEU A 183 -3.57 9.67 -8.81
C LEU A 183 -4.09 11.06 -8.42
N SER A 184 -4.27 11.96 -9.40
CA SER A 184 -4.83 13.31 -9.18
C SER A 184 -6.36 13.33 -9.05
N GLN A 185 -7.02 12.24 -9.45
CA GLN A 185 -8.48 12.11 -9.41
C GLN A 185 -8.90 11.22 -8.23
N PRO A 186 -10.06 11.50 -7.61
CA PRO A 186 -10.57 10.68 -6.53
C PRO A 186 -10.89 9.27 -7.02
N ASN A 187 -10.73 8.30 -6.13
CA ASN A 187 -11.30 6.97 -6.32
C ASN A 187 -12.71 6.99 -5.70
N PRO A 188 -13.79 6.93 -6.49
CA PRO A 188 -15.13 7.12 -5.97
C PRO A 188 -15.54 6.07 -4.93
N VAL A 189 -14.99 4.85 -5.01
CA VAL A 189 -15.28 3.78 -4.04
C VAL A 189 -14.56 4.06 -2.73
N ALA A 190 -13.27 4.42 -2.78
CA ALA A 190 -12.49 4.71 -1.58
C ALA A 190 -12.99 5.99 -0.88
N ASP A 191 -13.35 7.03 -1.64
CA ASP A 191 -13.91 8.27 -1.08
C ASP A 191 -15.23 8.02 -0.36
N ALA A 192 -16.12 7.20 -0.92
CA ALA A 192 -17.36 6.83 -0.25
C ALA A 192 -17.10 6.10 1.07
N LYS A 193 -16.11 5.20 1.10
CA LYS A 193 -15.71 4.49 2.33
C LYS A 193 -15.07 5.41 3.36
N ARG A 194 -14.23 6.35 2.92
CA ARG A 194 -13.62 7.35 3.78
C ARG A 194 -14.67 8.23 4.46
N GLU A 195 -15.67 8.66 3.70
CA GLU A 195 -16.73 9.50 4.21
C GLU A 195 -17.62 8.73 5.19
N ALA A 196 -17.87 7.43 4.95
CA ALA A 196 -18.53 6.56 5.92
C ALA A 196 -17.70 6.40 7.21
N ALA A 197 -16.39 6.18 7.10
CA ALA A 197 -15.50 6.02 8.26
C ALA A 197 -15.46 7.27 9.16
N LYS A 198 -15.50 8.46 8.56
CA LYS A 198 -15.58 9.72 9.33
C LYS A 198 -16.89 9.87 10.09
N LEU A 199 -18.01 9.53 9.46
CA LEU A 199 -19.32 9.57 10.14
C LEU A 199 -19.35 8.59 11.33
N GLU A 200 -18.76 7.41 11.17
CA GLU A 200 -18.64 6.44 12.27
C GLU A 200 -17.74 6.94 13.42
N GLU A 201 -16.64 7.63 13.13
CA GLU A 201 -15.77 8.25 14.14
C GLU A 201 -16.47 9.40 14.87
N GLU A 202 -17.16 10.29 14.14
CA GLU A 202 -17.94 11.40 14.70
C GLU A 202 -19.08 10.90 15.61
N ASP A 203 -19.80 9.85 15.19
CA ASP A 203 -20.84 9.22 16.00
C ASP A 203 -20.24 8.63 17.31
N GLN A 204 -19.10 7.93 17.21
CA GLN A 204 -18.44 7.34 18.39
C GLN A 204 -17.97 8.40 19.39
N GLU A 205 -17.41 9.51 18.92
CA GLU A 205 -17.03 10.64 19.77
C GLU A 205 -18.26 11.26 20.44
N GLY A 206 -19.36 11.46 19.70
CA GLY A 206 -20.62 11.97 20.27
C GLY A 206 -21.21 11.06 21.35
N TYR A 207 -21.17 9.74 21.16
CA TYR A 207 -21.59 8.78 22.19
C TYR A 207 -20.66 8.82 23.43
N ALA A 208 -19.35 8.94 23.23
CA ALA A 208 -18.39 9.03 24.32
C ALA A 208 -18.59 10.30 25.16
N GLU A 209 -18.84 11.44 24.52
CA GLU A 209 -19.14 12.71 25.20
C GLU A 209 -20.46 12.63 26.00
N LEU A 210 -21.52 12.06 25.41
CA LEU A 210 -22.78 11.83 26.11
C LEU A 210 -22.59 10.94 27.35
N ALA A 211 -21.88 9.82 27.21
CA ALA A 211 -21.59 8.90 28.31
C ALA A 211 -20.78 9.57 29.44
N ALA A 212 -19.79 10.41 29.09
CA ALA A 212 -19.01 11.18 30.06
C ALA A 212 -19.89 12.19 30.84
N GLY A 213 -20.83 12.86 30.16
CA GLY A 213 -21.79 13.78 30.79
C GLY A 213 -22.76 13.09 31.77
N PHE A 214 -23.21 11.86 31.45
CA PHE A 214 -24.00 11.05 32.38
C PHE A 214 -23.20 10.59 33.61
N HIS A 215 -21.90 10.34 33.48
CA HIS A 215 -21.06 9.93 34.61
C HIS A 215 -20.75 11.10 35.57
N GLN A 216 -20.55 12.32 35.04
CA GLN A 216 -20.30 13.50 35.87
C GLN A 216 -21.55 13.93 36.66
N SER A 217 -22.74 13.82 36.07
CA SER A 217 -24.00 14.19 36.73
C SER A 217 -24.45 13.25 37.86
N GLN A 218 -23.89 12.03 37.96
CA GLN A 218 -24.20 11.08 39.06
C GLN A 218 -23.33 11.25 40.31
N HIS A 219 -22.30 12.11 40.27
CA HIS A 219 -21.45 12.41 41.43
C HIS A 219 -21.80 13.73 42.15
N GLU A 220 -22.81 14.46 41.68
CA GLU A 220 -23.28 15.73 42.29
C GLU A 220 -24.59 15.59 43.11
N ILE A 221 -24.99 14.38 43.50
CA ILE A 221 -26.16 14.12 44.35
C ILE A 221 -25.75 13.57 45.73
#